data_AF-A0A494W134-F1
#
_entry.id   AF-A0A494W134-F1
#
_cell.length_a   1.000
_cell.length_b   1.000
_cell.length_c   1.000
_cell.angle_alpha   90.00
_cell.angle_beta   90.00
_cell.angle_gamma   90.00
#
_symmetry.space_group_name_H-M   'P 1'
#
loop_
_entity.id
_entity.type
_entity.pdbx_description
1 polymer ?
#
loop_
_entity_poly.entity_id
_entity_poly.type
_entity_poly.pdbx_seq_one_letter_code
_entity_poly.pdbx_strand_id
1 'polypeptide(L)'
;MGKVDATEKKARFDTKLTLAQKETFERAAKLGGYRTLSHFVISTADEKAKSIIEQHEAVLASERDKEIFFDAIMNPQQPGRNLQKAVERYNLLNNLPE
;
A
#
# COMPACT_ATOMS: atom_id res chain seq x y z
N MET A 1 -8.67 13.76 20.52
CA MET A 1 -9.68 13.72 19.43
C MET A 1 -9.39 14.89 18.49
N GLY A 2 -8.38 14.73 17.60
CA GLY A 2 -7.95 15.79 16.69
C GLY A 2 -8.81 15.79 15.44
N LYS A 3 -9.41 16.94 15.13
CA LYS A 3 -10.31 17.19 14.00
C LYS A 3 -9.74 16.68 12.68
N VAL A 4 -10.53 15.86 12.00
CA VAL A 4 -10.32 15.45 10.61
C VAL A 4 -10.72 16.61 9.68
N ASP A 5 -10.00 17.73 9.75
CA ASP A 5 -10.19 18.84 8.81
C ASP A 5 -9.30 18.62 7.58
N ALA A 6 -9.49 17.48 6.91
CA ALA A 6 -9.09 17.32 5.53
C ALA A 6 -10.30 17.69 4.66
N THR A 7 -10.59 18.98 4.55
CA THR A 7 -11.41 19.48 3.45
C THR A 7 -10.86 18.89 2.16
N GLU A 8 -11.60 17.96 1.54
CA GLU A 8 -11.22 17.26 0.30
C GLU A 8 -10.91 18.31 -0.78
N LYS A 9 -9.63 18.60 -0.98
CA LYS A 9 -9.19 19.44 -2.09
C LYS A 9 -9.48 18.67 -3.37
N LYS A 10 -10.50 19.11 -4.10
CA LYS A 10 -10.85 18.54 -5.40
C LYS A 10 -9.71 18.79 -6.38
N ALA A 11 -9.19 17.72 -6.96
CA ALA A 11 -8.22 17.76 -8.05
C ALA A 11 -8.88 17.31 -9.35
N ARG A 12 -8.37 17.80 -10.48
CA ARG A 12 -8.88 17.47 -11.81
C ARG A 12 -7.94 16.50 -12.51
N PHE A 13 -8.52 15.51 -13.19
CA PHE A 13 -7.84 14.59 -14.07
C PHE A 13 -8.38 14.78 -15.48
N ASP A 14 -7.53 15.20 -16.42
CA ASP A 14 -7.88 15.40 -17.81
C ASP A 14 -7.16 14.37 -18.69
N THR A 15 -7.92 13.62 -19.48
CA THR A 15 -7.37 12.65 -20.44
C THR A 15 -8.21 12.61 -21.71
N LYS A 16 -7.58 12.20 -22.82
CA LYS A 16 -8.27 11.96 -24.10
C LYS A 16 -8.42 10.46 -24.30
N LEU A 17 -9.64 10.04 -24.64
CA LEU A 17 -9.94 8.67 -25.04
C LEU A 17 -10.03 8.59 -26.55
N THR A 18 -9.58 7.47 -27.12
CA THR A 18 -9.98 7.12 -28.49
C THR A 18 -11.48 6.81 -28.53
N LEU A 19 -12.08 6.87 -29.72
CA LEU A 19 -13.50 6.52 -29.89
C LEU A 19 -13.78 5.09 -29.42
N ALA A 20 -12.93 4.13 -29.81
CA ALA A 20 -13.07 2.73 -29.42
C ALA A 20 -12.98 2.52 -27.90
N GLN A 21 -12.09 3.25 -27.21
CA GLN A 21 -12.01 3.21 -25.74
C GLN A 21 -13.28 3.76 -25.10
N LYS A 22 -13.77 4.90 -25.59
CA LYS A 22 -15.01 5.51 -25.10
C LYS A 22 -16.19 4.56 -25.23
N GLU A 23 -16.40 3.97 -26.41
CA GLU A 23 -17.50 3.02 -26.65
C GLU A 23 -17.42 1.79 -25.74
N THR A 24 -16.21 1.24 -25.59
CA THR A 24 -15.97 0.10 -24.69
C THR A 24 -16.30 0.44 -23.25
N PHE A 25 -15.85 1.60 -22.76
CA PHE A 25 -16.08 2.03 -21.38
C PHE A 25 -17.55 2.40 -21.13
N GLU A 26 -18.24 3.01 -22.10
CA GLU A 26 -19.67 3.31 -21.98
C GLU A 26 -20.50 2.01 -21.92
N ARG A 27 -20.14 1.01 -22.71
CA ARG A 27 -20.76 -0.31 -22.64
C ARG A 27 -20.52 -0.97 -21.28
N ALA A 28 -19.28 -0.95 -20.79
CA ALA A 28 -18.94 -1.50 -19.47
C ALA A 28 -19.67 -0.76 -18.33
N ALA A 29 -19.72 0.57 -18.37
CA ALA A 29 -20.44 1.41 -17.41
C ALA A 29 -21.92 1.04 -17.36
N LYS A 30 -22.57 0.88 -18.53
CA LYS A 30 -23.98 0.48 -18.62
C LYS A 30 -24.22 -0.91 -18.02
N LEU A 31 -23.38 -1.89 -18.37
CA LEU A 31 -23.51 -3.27 -17.87
C LEU A 31 -23.23 -3.38 -16.37
N GLY A 32 -22.26 -2.61 -15.86
CA GLY A 32 -21.91 -2.57 -14.45
C GLY A 32 -22.82 -1.70 -13.58
N GLY A 33 -23.87 -1.09 -14.13
CA GLY A 33 -24.82 -0.27 -13.37
C GLY A 33 -24.29 1.10 -12.96
N TYR A 34 -23.25 1.62 -13.61
CA TYR A 34 -22.68 2.92 -13.30
C TYR A 34 -23.54 4.05 -13.86
N ARG A 35 -23.75 5.10 -13.06
CA ARG A 35 -24.59 6.24 -13.43
C ARG A 35 -24.01 7.06 -14.60
N THR A 36 -22.68 7.17 -14.70
CA THR A 36 -21.99 7.92 -15.76
C THR A 36 -20.66 7.25 -16.12
N LEU A 37 -20.15 7.55 -17.32
CA LEU A 37 -18.83 7.12 -17.76
C LEU A 37 -17.72 7.61 -16.81
N SER A 38 -17.79 8.86 -16.36
CA SER A 38 -16.81 9.40 -15.40
C SER A 38 -16.83 8.66 -14.07
N HIS A 39 -18.02 8.32 -13.55
CA HIS A 39 -18.13 7.52 -12.33
C HIS A 39 -17.49 6.15 -12.51
N PHE A 40 -17.76 5.47 -13.62
CA PHE A 40 -17.10 4.21 -13.98
C PHE A 40 -15.58 4.32 -13.99
N VAL A 41 -15.02 5.29 -14.72
CA VAL A 41 -13.56 5.45 -14.85
C VAL A 41 -12.91 5.74 -13.50
N ILE A 42 -13.48 6.64 -12.70
CA ILE A 42 -12.90 6.99 -11.39
C ILE A 42 -12.98 5.81 -10.42
N SER A 43 -14.13 5.14 -10.30
CA SER A 43 -14.30 4.00 -9.38
C SER A 43 -13.35 2.85 -9.75
N THR A 44 -13.30 2.48 -11.02
CA THR A 44 -12.43 1.39 -11.49
C THR A 44 -10.95 1.70 -11.34
N ALA A 45 -10.54 2.96 -11.60
CA ALA A 45 -9.17 3.40 -11.39
C ALA A 45 -8.79 3.38 -9.91
N ASP A 46 -9.69 3.84 -9.02
CA ASP A 46 -9.47 3.84 -7.57
C ASP A 46 -9.35 2.41 -7.01
N GLU A 47 -10.26 1.51 -7.40
CA GLU A 47 -10.21 0.10 -7.03
C GLU A 47 -8.90 -0.56 -7.48
N LYS A 48 -8.51 -0.32 -8.74
CA LYS A 48 -7.27 -0.89 -9.27
C LYS A 48 -6.03 -0.30 -8.60
N ALA A 49 -6.02 1.00 -8.33
CA ALA A 49 -4.92 1.67 -7.63
C ALA A 49 -4.73 1.08 -6.23
N LYS A 50 -5.82 0.94 -5.45
CA LYS A 50 -5.78 0.32 -4.12
C LYS A 50 -5.25 -1.11 -4.17
N SER A 51 -5.73 -1.91 -5.12
CA SER A 51 -5.25 -3.28 -5.30
C SER A 51 -3.75 -3.35 -5.62
N ILE A 52 -3.24 -2.44 -6.47
CA ILE A 52 -1.80 -2.37 -6.77
C ILE A 52 -1.01 -1.99 -5.51
N ILE A 53 -1.44 -0.96 -4.79
CA ILE A 53 -0.76 -0.51 -3.56
C ILE A 53 -0.72 -1.65 -2.55
N GLU A 54 -1.86 -2.30 -2.30
CA GLU A 54 -1.95 -3.44 -1.39
C GLU A 54 -1.02 -4.59 -1.79
N GLN A 55 -0.95 -4.92 -3.09
CA GLN A 55 -0.04 -5.96 -3.58
C GLN A 55 1.43 -5.66 -3.35
N HIS A 56 1.83 -4.38 -3.37
CA HIS A 56 3.22 -3.97 -3.23
C HIS A 56 3.62 -3.64 -1.78
N GLU A 57 2.68 -3.16 -0.97
CA GLU A 57 2.93 -2.76 0.41
C GLU A 57 2.55 -3.84 1.43
N ALA A 58 1.88 -4.92 1.02
CA ALA A 58 1.54 -6.03 1.89
C ALA A 58 2.81 -6.68 2.48
N VAL A 59 3.00 -6.48 3.78
CA VAL A 59 3.98 -7.19 4.59
C VAL A 59 3.41 -8.59 4.87
N LEU A 60 4.20 -9.63 4.62
CA LEU A 60 3.79 -11.05 4.72
C LEU A 60 2.72 -11.46 3.70
N ALA A 61 2.87 -11.03 2.45
CA ALA A 61 1.94 -11.35 1.37
C ALA A 61 1.85 -12.86 1.06
N SER A 62 2.91 -13.64 1.32
CA SER A 62 2.92 -15.09 1.11
C SER A 62 2.66 -15.86 2.41
N GLU A 63 1.99 -17.01 2.32
CA GLU A 63 1.79 -17.92 3.47
C GLU A 63 3.12 -18.34 4.09
N ARG A 64 4.14 -18.57 3.28
CA ARG A 64 5.50 -18.89 3.75
C ARG A 64 6.09 -17.79 4.62
N ASP A 65 5.95 -16.53 4.21
CA ASP A 65 6.48 -15.41 4.98
C ASP A 65 5.70 -15.24 6.28
N LYS A 66 4.37 -15.46 6.26
CA LYS A 66 3.54 -15.49 7.48
C LYS A 66 4.02 -16.56 8.45
N GLU A 67 4.23 -17.79 7.98
CA GLU A 67 4.73 -18.89 8.81
C GLU A 67 6.07 -18.55 9.45
N ILE A 68 7.05 -18.06 8.67
CA ILE A 68 8.37 -17.66 9.17
C ILE A 68 8.24 -16.55 10.21
N PHE A 69 7.40 -15.55 9.94
CA PHE A 69 7.20 -14.43 10.87
C PHE A 69 6.52 -14.87 12.17
N PHE A 70 5.47 -15.69 12.08
CA PHE A 70 4.78 -16.22 13.26
C PHE A 70 5.70 -17.12 14.09
N ASP A 71 6.48 -18.00 13.45
CA ASP A 71 7.47 -18.81 14.15
C ASP A 71 8.52 -17.94 14.84
N ALA A 72 9.02 -16.90 14.18
CA ALA A 72 9.98 -15.97 14.79
C ALA A 72 9.41 -15.22 16.02
N ILE A 73 8.10 -14.95 16.06
CA ILE A 73 7.43 -14.35 17.23
C ILE A 73 7.23 -15.38 18.34
N MET A 74 6.74 -16.57 18.01
CA MET A 74 6.37 -17.59 18.99
C MET A 74 7.60 -18.31 19.57
N ASN A 75 8.65 -18.45 18.77
CA ASN A 75 9.90 -19.13 19.09
C ASN A 75 11.09 -18.18 18.87
N PRO A 76 11.24 -17.11 19.67
CA PRO A 76 12.26 -16.11 19.45
C PRO A 76 13.66 -16.72 19.59
N GLN A 77 14.44 -16.66 18.52
CA GLN A 77 15.82 -17.13 18.52
C GLN A 77 16.75 -16.14 19.22
N GLN A 78 17.83 -16.65 19.81
CA GLN A 78 18.85 -15.79 20.40
C GLN A 78 19.55 -14.94 19.32
N PRO A 79 19.92 -13.70 19.63
CA PRO A 79 20.59 -12.82 18.69
C PRO A 79 21.94 -13.41 18.25
N GLY A 80 22.18 -13.46 16.94
CA GLY A 80 23.45 -13.92 16.40
C GLY A 80 24.62 -13.00 16.76
N ARG A 81 25.85 -13.51 16.66
CA ARG A 81 27.10 -12.81 17.01
C ARG A 81 27.23 -11.42 16.36
N ASN A 82 26.78 -11.26 15.13
CA ASN A 82 26.85 -9.97 14.43
C ASN A 82 25.90 -8.92 15.04
N LEU A 83 24.70 -9.35 15.45
CA LEU A 83 23.72 -8.46 16.08
C LEU A 83 24.20 -8.05 17.48
N GLN A 84 24.77 -8.99 18.25
CA GLN A 84 25.40 -8.71 19.53
C GLN A 84 26.51 -7.66 19.41
N LYS A 85 27.44 -7.83 18.45
CA LYS A 85 28.50 -6.85 18.17
C LYS A 85 27.96 -5.48 17.74
N ALA A 86 26.87 -5.45 16.97
CA ALA A 86 26.24 -4.20 16.55
C ALA A 86 25.66 -3.43 17.74
N VAL A 87 25.03 -4.13 18.69
CA VAL A 87 24.54 -3.55 19.95
C VAL A 87 25.69 -3.04 20.81
N GLU A 88 26.77 -3.80 20.95
CA GLU A 88 27.98 -3.34 21.66
C GLU A 88 28.52 -2.05 21.04
N ARG A 89 28.66 -2.00 19.71
CA ARG A 89 29.11 -0.80 18.99
C ARG A 89 28.17 0.39 19.20
N TYR A 90 26.86 0.17 19.16
CA TYR A 90 25.87 1.21 19.42
C TYR A 90 26.01 1.78 20.84
N ASN A 91 26.12 0.91 21.85
CA ASN A 91 26.30 1.32 23.24
C ASN A 91 27.62 2.07 23.46
N LEU A 92 28.70 1.64 22.79
CA LEU A 92 29.98 2.33 22.80
C LEU A 92 29.86 3.76 22.22
N LEU A 93 29.14 3.94 21.10
CA LEU A 93 28.91 5.26 20.50
C LEU A 93 28.09 6.19 21.42
N ASN A 94 27.07 5.65 22.09
CA ASN A 94 26.22 6.44 22.99
C ASN A 94 26.88 6.76 24.35
N ASN A 95 27.93 6.02 24.72
CA ASN A 95 28.64 6.20 25.99
C ASN A 95 29.98 6.93 25.83
N LEU A 96 30.22 7.61 24.70
CA LEU A 96 31.38 8.48 24.52
C LEU A 96 31.17 9.76 25.35
N PRO A 97 32.10 10.16 26.24
CA PRO A 97 32.09 11.51 26.79
C PRO A 97 32.39 12.53 25.68
N GLU A 98 31.77 13.72 25.76
CA GLU A 98 32.03 14.84 24.84
C GLU A 98 33.52 15.25 24.81
#